data_AF-A0A7X6UML9-F1
#
_entry.id   AF-A0A7X6UML9-F1
#
_cell.length_a   1.000
_cell.length_b   1.000
_cell.length_c   1.000
_cell.angle_alpha   90.00
_cell.angle_beta   90.00
_cell.angle_gamma   90.00
#
_symmetry.space_group_name_H-M   'P 1'
#
loop_
_entity.id
_entity.type
_entity.pdbx_description
1 polymer ?
#
loop_
_entity_poly.entity_id
_entity_poly.type
_entity_poly.pdbx_seq_one_letter_code
_entity_poly.pdbx_strand_id
1 'polypeptide(L)'
;YVIKIRGVEVAKGEVMADRYMAMDPGDAEGELEGIDAIEPAFGLPTKWIDETQRERAEMLGYTIVDPPSVIATHITEVIRRHAHEFMGRQEVKTLIENVKQTNPAVVEELIPKLLSFGEVQKILANLLKEGVSIRDMLTILETLADYAPVTTDTDILTEYVRQALGRAISKKYMTDDNQAVLTLDPALEQLIMESVKKTETGSYLAMDPKVASSVIDNLSKHIEKLLGMGSQPVVLASPIVRLYFKRMTQNALPDLAVLSYNELEPNLEVKPAGVISA
;
A
#
# COMPACT_ATOMS: atom_id res chain seq x y z
N TYR A 1 -17.95 -16.63 -7.76
CA TYR A 1 -18.55 -15.29 -7.57
C TYR A 1 -17.71 -14.25 -8.31
N VAL A 2 -18.27 -13.07 -8.58
CA VAL A 2 -17.57 -11.95 -9.22
C VAL A 2 -17.76 -10.68 -8.39
N ILE A 3 -16.72 -9.86 -8.32
CA ILE A 3 -16.74 -8.56 -7.64
C ILE A 3 -16.65 -7.48 -8.72
N LYS A 4 -17.61 -6.55 -8.70
CA LYS A 4 -17.70 -5.46 -9.66
C LYS A 4 -17.63 -4.10 -8.96
N ILE A 5 -16.83 -3.21 -9.50
CA ILE A 5 -16.78 -1.79 -9.11
C ILE A 5 -17.36 -0.98 -10.27
N ARG A 6 -18.41 -0.19 -9.98
CA ARG A 6 -19.12 0.63 -10.99
C ARG A 6 -19.55 -0.16 -12.23
N GLY A 7 -19.94 -1.42 -12.04
CA GLY A 7 -20.38 -2.33 -13.11
C GLY A 7 -19.28 -3.07 -13.85
N VAL A 8 -18.00 -2.75 -13.62
CA VAL A 8 -16.84 -3.40 -14.24
C VAL A 8 -16.31 -4.49 -13.30
N GLU A 9 -16.02 -5.67 -13.85
CA GLU A 9 -15.40 -6.77 -13.10
C GLU A 9 -13.96 -6.41 -12.73
N VAL A 10 -13.65 -6.46 -11.43
CA VAL A 10 -12.31 -6.15 -10.90
C VAL A 10 -11.65 -7.37 -10.26
N ALA A 11 -12.44 -8.34 -9.82
CA ALA A 11 -11.95 -9.60 -9.26
C ALA A 11 -13.00 -10.71 -9.39
N LYS A 12 -12.54 -11.95 -9.36
CA LYS A 12 -13.38 -13.15 -9.36
C LYS A 12 -12.79 -14.18 -8.40
N GLY A 13 -13.63 -15.05 -7.86
CA GLY A 13 -13.18 -16.15 -7.00
C GLY A 13 -14.16 -17.31 -7.04
N GLU A 14 -13.69 -18.46 -6.59
CA GLU A 14 -14.48 -19.68 -6.49
C GLU A 14 -14.37 -20.23 -5.07
N VAL A 15 -15.47 -20.80 -4.56
CA VAL A 15 -15.52 -21.42 -3.24
C VAL A 15 -16.33 -22.71 -3.30
N MET A 16 -15.98 -23.67 -2.46
CA MET A 16 -16.70 -24.93 -2.30
C MET A 16 -17.60 -24.83 -1.06
N ALA A 17 -18.91 -24.71 -1.26
CA ALA A 17 -19.87 -24.34 -0.21
C ALA A 17 -19.99 -25.38 0.92
N ASP A 18 -19.60 -26.62 0.67
CA ASP A 18 -19.68 -27.78 1.55
C ASP A 18 -18.32 -28.16 2.18
N ARG A 19 -17.30 -27.31 2.02
CA ARG A 19 -15.92 -27.54 2.46
C ARG A 19 -15.35 -26.34 3.21
N TYR A 20 -14.18 -26.52 3.81
CA TYR A 20 -13.40 -25.46 4.43
C TYR A 20 -12.08 -25.26 3.73
N MET A 21 -11.59 -24.03 3.69
CA MET A 21 -10.25 -23.72 3.23
C MET A 21 -9.28 -23.84 4.40
N ALA A 22 -8.28 -24.71 4.26
CA ALA A 22 -7.17 -24.86 5.17
C ALA A 22 -5.96 -24.09 4.63
N MET A 23 -5.42 -23.18 5.46
CA MET A 23 -4.28 -22.33 5.13
C MET A 23 -3.12 -22.63 6.09
N ASP A 24 -1.93 -22.84 5.55
CA ASP A 24 -0.72 -23.00 6.34
C ASP A 24 -0.13 -21.62 6.68
N PRO A 25 0.01 -21.24 7.96
CA PRO A 25 0.65 -19.98 8.35
C PRO A 25 2.18 -19.98 8.14
N GLY A 26 2.76 -21.12 7.78
CA GLY A 26 4.20 -21.35 7.62
C GLY A 26 4.80 -22.25 8.71
N ASP A 27 4.01 -22.65 9.70
CA ASP A 27 4.39 -23.49 10.83
C ASP A 27 3.50 -24.73 11.01
N ALA A 28 2.63 -25.03 10.04
CA ALA A 28 1.79 -26.21 10.10
C ALA A 28 2.61 -27.50 9.98
N GLU A 29 2.24 -28.51 10.75
CA GLU A 29 2.92 -29.81 10.76
C GLU A 29 2.23 -30.80 9.81
N GLY A 30 2.97 -31.32 8.84
CA GLY A 30 2.48 -32.36 7.94
C GLY A 30 1.50 -31.88 6.87
N GLU A 31 1.09 -32.80 6.00
CA GLU A 31 0.23 -32.50 4.86
C GLU A 31 -1.22 -32.91 5.11
N LEU A 32 -2.14 -32.09 4.61
CA LEU A 32 -3.56 -32.41 4.52
C LEU A 32 -3.89 -32.98 3.15
N GLU A 33 -4.71 -34.03 3.14
CA GLU A 33 -5.40 -34.45 1.93
C GLU A 33 -6.54 -33.47 1.64
N GLY A 34 -6.68 -33.04 0.40
CA GLY A 34 -7.69 -32.05 0.02
C GLY A 34 -7.51 -31.62 -1.43
N ILE A 35 -8.39 -30.73 -1.88
CA ILE A 35 -8.32 -30.17 -3.23
C ILE A 35 -7.44 -28.92 -3.18
N ASP A 36 -6.34 -28.92 -3.90
CA ASP A 36 -5.45 -27.76 -3.98
C ASP A 36 -6.17 -26.55 -4.55
N ALA A 37 -5.94 -25.40 -3.94
CA ALA A 37 -6.55 -24.13 -4.30
C ALA A 37 -5.60 -22.97 -4.05
N ILE A 38 -6.01 -21.79 -4.51
CA ILE A 38 -5.33 -20.53 -4.24
C ILE A 38 -6.34 -19.63 -3.52
N GLU A 39 -5.94 -19.11 -2.38
CA GLU A 39 -6.73 -18.12 -1.65
C GLU A 39 -6.83 -16.82 -2.49
N PRO A 40 -8.04 -16.30 -2.72
CA PRO A 40 -8.25 -15.24 -3.70
C PRO A 40 -7.79 -13.82 -3.26
N ALA A 41 -7.63 -13.52 -1.98
CA ALA A 41 -7.24 -12.20 -1.49
C ALA A 41 -5.72 -11.94 -1.59
N PHE A 42 -4.90 -12.94 -1.24
CA PHE A 42 -3.44 -12.84 -1.11
C PHE A 42 -2.69 -13.78 -2.05
N GLY A 43 -3.38 -14.68 -2.74
CA GLY A 43 -2.76 -15.61 -3.70
C GLY A 43 -1.98 -16.75 -3.03
N LEU A 44 -2.30 -17.07 -1.78
CA LEU A 44 -1.59 -18.09 -1.01
C LEU A 44 -2.05 -19.52 -1.41
N PRO A 45 -1.13 -20.50 -1.48
CA PRO A 45 -1.50 -21.89 -1.66
C PRO A 45 -2.34 -22.40 -0.48
N THR A 46 -3.47 -23.04 -0.77
CA THR A 46 -4.41 -23.56 0.24
C THR A 46 -5.00 -24.90 -0.20
N LYS A 47 -5.74 -25.56 0.68
CA LYS A 47 -6.48 -26.78 0.35
C LYS A 47 -7.94 -26.68 0.80
N TRP A 48 -8.86 -27.15 -0.02
CA TRP A 48 -10.25 -27.39 0.39
C TRP A 48 -10.38 -28.77 1.02
N ILE A 49 -10.74 -28.80 2.29
CA ILE A 49 -10.90 -30.01 3.09
C ILE A 49 -12.38 -30.24 3.45
N ASP A 50 -12.74 -31.50 3.64
CA ASP A 50 -14.05 -31.88 4.15
C ASP A 50 -14.16 -31.60 5.66
N GLU A 51 -15.37 -31.37 6.18
CA GLU A 51 -15.62 -31.11 7.62
C GLU A 51 -14.96 -32.16 8.52
N THR A 52 -14.94 -33.43 8.09
CA THR A 52 -14.35 -34.54 8.86
C THR A 52 -12.85 -34.39 9.10
N GLN A 53 -12.15 -33.56 8.32
CA GLN A 53 -10.72 -33.31 8.46
C GLN A 53 -10.41 -32.03 9.24
N ARG A 54 -11.43 -31.23 9.60
CA ARG A 54 -11.27 -29.93 10.24
C ARG A 54 -10.48 -29.99 11.56
N GLU A 55 -10.92 -30.82 12.51
CA GLU A 55 -10.25 -30.95 13.81
C GLU A 55 -8.78 -31.37 13.65
N ARG A 56 -8.52 -32.32 12.72
CA ARG A 56 -7.16 -32.74 12.41
C ARG A 56 -6.33 -31.59 11.85
N ALA A 57 -6.87 -30.80 10.94
CA ALA A 57 -6.17 -29.67 10.34
C ALA A 57 -5.86 -28.58 11.37
N GLU A 58 -6.79 -28.26 12.26
CA GLU A 58 -6.55 -27.34 13.39
C GLU A 58 -5.44 -27.87 14.33
N MET A 59 -5.44 -29.18 14.63
CA MET A 59 -4.38 -29.81 15.43
C MET A 59 -3.00 -29.76 14.77
N LEU A 60 -2.95 -29.76 13.44
CA LEU A 60 -1.72 -29.64 12.66
C LEU A 60 -1.29 -28.17 12.47
N GLY A 61 -2.01 -27.19 13.05
CA GLY A 61 -1.65 -25.77 12.97
C GLY A 61 -2.22 -25.02 11.75
N TYR A 62 -3.06 -25.66 10.93
CA TYR A 62 -3.71 -24.96 9.82
C TYR A 62 -4.79 -24.00 10.32
N THR A 63 -4.86 -22.84 9.69
CA THR A 63 -5.98 -21.91 9.86
C THR A 63 -7.15 -22.35 8.98
N ILE A 64 -8.29 -22.62 9.60
CA ILE A 64 -9.51 -23.07 8.91
C ILE A 64 -10.45 -21.89 8.67
N VAL A 65 -10.89 -21.74 7.42
CA VAL A 65 -11.76 -20.65 6.98
C VAL A 65 -12.96 -21.21 6.24
N ASP A 66 -14.16 -20.78 6.64
CA ASP A 66 -15.40 -21.16 5.97
C ASP A 66 -15.61 -20.35 4.67
N PRO A 67 -16.38 -20.87 3.70
CA PRO A 67 -16.58 -20.22 2.40
C PRO A 67 -17.07 -18.76 2.48
N PRO A 68 -18.05 -18.40 3.35
CA PRO A 68 -18.43 -17.00 3.54
C PRO A 68 -17.28 -16.09 3.97
N SER A 69 -16.40 -16.55 4.87
CA SER A 69 -15.23 -15.79 5.32
C SER A 69 -14.20 -15.61 4.22
N VAL A 70 -13.99 -16.62 3.36
CA VAL A 70 -13.13 -16.47 2.16
C VAL A 70 -13.64 -15.35 1.26
N ILE A 71 -14.96 -15.31 1.01
CA ILE A 71 -15.59 -14.25 0.21
C ILE A 71 -15.43 -12.88 0.92
N ALA A 72 -15.67 -12.81 2.23
CA ALA A 72 -15.58 -11.57 3.00
C ALA A 72 -14.17 -10.98 3.01
N THR A 73 -13.15 -11.82 3.20
CA THR A 73 -11.73 -11.41 3.14
C THR A 73 -11.38 -10.89 1.75
N HIS A 74 -11.77 -11.62 0.70
CA HIS A 74 -11.50 -11.20 -0.68
C HIS A 74 -12.18 -9.86 -1.02
N ILE A 75 -13.46 -9.68 -0.67
CA ILE A 75 -14.15 -8.41 -0.90
C ILE A 75 -13.47 -7.27 -0.13
N THR A 76 -13.06 -7.52 1.11
CA THR A 76 -12.37 -6.51 1.94
C THR A 76 -11.07 -6.06 1.30
N GLU A 77 -10.26 -6.99 0.79
CA GLU A 77 -8.99 -6.67 0.15
C GLU A 77 -9.19 -5.96 -1.19
N VAL A 78 -10.19 -6.37 -1.99
CA VAL A 78 -10.56 -5.65 -3.22
C VAL A 78 -11.00 -4.21 -2.92
N ILE A 79 -11.83 -4.00 -1.90
CA ILE A 79 -12.23 -2.65 -1.48
C ILE A 79 -11.02 -1.83 -1.04
N ARG A 80 -10.09 -2.43 -0.29
CA ARG A 80 -8.87 -1.76 0.18
C ARG A 80 -8.00 -1.33 -1.01
N ARG A 81 -7.76 -2.21 -1.98
CA ARG A 81 -6.96 -1.95 -3.18
C ARG A 81 -7.55 -0.83 -4.03
N HIS A 82 -8.87 -0.80 -4.14
CA HIS A 82 -9.62 0.19 -4.93
C HIS A 82 -10.16 1.37 -4.08
N ALA A 83 -9.70 1.53 -2.83
CA ALA A 83 -10.22 2.55 -1.91
C ALA A 83 -10.18 3.97 -2.50
N HIS A 84 -9.11 4.27 -3.23
CA HIS A 84 -8.89 5.55 -3.90
C HIS A 84 -9.95 5.87 -4.98
N GLU A 85 -10.61 4.87 -5.56
CA GLU A 85 -11.66 5.06 -6.57
C GLU A 85 -13.01 5.45 -5.97
N PHE A 86 -13.24 5.12 -4.69
CA PHE A 86 -14.44 5.53 -3.97
C PHE A 86 -14.35 6.97 -3.46
N MET A 87 -13.18 7.61 -3.61
CA MET A 87 -12.96 8.95 -3.08
C MET A 87 -13.38 10.04 -4.05
N GLY A 88 -14.68 10.29 -4.09
CA GLY A 88 -15.29 11.39 -4.82
C GLY A 88 -15.30 12.70 -4.01
N ARG A 89 -15.68 13.79 -4.68
CA ARG A 89 -15.76 15.12 -4.06
C ARG A 89 -16.80 15.17 -2.93
N GLN A 90 -17.88 14.40 -3.04
CA GLN A 90 -18.95 14.37 -2.04
C GLN A 90 -18.48 13.69 -0.76
N GLU A 91 -17.77 12.56 -0.88
CA GLU A 91 -17.20 11.84 0.25
C GLU A 91 -16.17 12.71 0.98
N VAL A 92 -15.29 13.39 0.23
CA VAL A 92 -14.30 14.32 0.79
C VAL A 92 -14.96 15.48 1.52
N LYS A 93 -16.01 16.06 0.94
CA LYS A 93 -16.80 17.09 1.62
C LYS A 93 -17.37 16.56 2.93
N THR A 94 -17.99 15.39 2.94
CA THR A 94 -18.53 14.78 4.16
C THR A 94 -17.44 14.56 5.22
N LEU A 95 -16.26 14.08 4.84
CA LEU A 95 -15.13 13.91 5.77
C LEU A 95 -14.68 15.24 6.37
N ILE A 96 -14.53 16.28 5.55
CA ILE A 96 -14.13 17.62 6.01
C ILE A 96 -15.19 18.24 6.93
N GLU A 97 -16.47 18.14 6.58
CA GLU A 97 -17.56 18.68 7.42
C GLU A 97 -17.62 17.97 8.78
N ASN A 98 -17.29 16.68 8.85
CA ASN A 98 -17.18 15.97 10.13
C ASN A 98 -16.04 16.54 10.98
N VAL A 99 -14.87 16.80 10.40
CA VAL A 99 -13.75 17.44 11.13
C VAL A 99 -14.11 18.86 11.55
N LYS A 100 -14.83 19.60 10.71
CA LYS A 100 -15.25 20.98 10.99
C LYS A 100 -16.08 21.10 12.27
N GLN A 101 -16.84 20.07 12.64
CA GLN A 101 -17.64 20.07 13.87
C GLN A 101 -16.79 20.22 15.13
N THR A 102 -15.56 19.69 15.14
CA THR A 102 -14.65 19.73 16.29
C THR A 102 -13.47 20.68 16.10
N ASN A 103 -13.02 20.87 14.86
CA ASN A 103 -11.83 21.64 14.51
C ASN A 103 -12.14 22.64 13.37
N PRO A 104 -13.03 23.62 13.58
CA PRO A 104 -13.46 24.53 12.51
C PRO A 104 -12.33 25.44 12.00
N ALA A 105 -11.39 25.83 12.87
CA ALA A 105 -10.34 26.78 12.54
C ALA A 105 -9.47 26.32 11.35
N VAL A 106 -8.94 25.10 11.40
CA VAL A 106 -8.10 24.54 10.32
C VAL A 106 -8.89 24.38 9.01
N VAL A 107 -10.17 24.00 9.10
CA VAL A 107 -11.02 23.82 7.90
C VAL A 107 -11.30 25.16 7.22
N GLU A 108 -11.64 26.20 7.99
CA GLU A 108 -11.98 27.53 7.47
C GLU A 108 -10.76 28.34 7.00
N GLU A 109 -9.57 27.99 7.48
CA GLU A 109 -8.31 28.51 6.99
C GLU A 109 -7.90 27.84 5.67
N LEU A 110 -8.03 26.51 5.59
CA LEU A 110 -7.60 25.74 4.42
C LEU A 110 -8.59 25.83 3.25
N ILE A 111 -9.89 25.64 3.49
CA ILE A 111 -10.89 25.41 2.45
C ILE A 111 -11.98 26.49 2.49
N PRO A 112 -12.30 27.15 1.36
CA PRO A 112 -11.71 27.00 0.02
C PRO A 112 -10.51 27.92 -0.25
N LYS A 113 -9.93 28.55 0.79
CA LYS A 113 -9.01 29.69 0.63
C LYS A 113 -7.67 29.29 0.04
N LEU A 114 -7.07 28.22 0.55
CA LEU A 114 -5.76 27.73 0.13
C LEU A 114 -5.89 26.55 -0.83
N LEU A 115 -6.83 25.64 -0.56
CA LEU A 115 -7.10 24.47 -1.40
C LEU A 115 -8.60 24.30 -1.66
N SER A 116 -8.92 23.77 -2.83
CA SER A 116 -10.23 23.29 -3.21
C SER A 116 -10.49 21.87 -2.71
N PHE A 117 -11.78 21.48 -2.64
CA PHE A 117 -12.15 20.07 -2.40
C PHE A 117 -11.54 19.11 -3.42
N GLY A 118 -11.27 19.56 -4.64
CA GLY A 118 -10.65 18.73 -5.69
C GLY A 118 -9.19 18.40 -5.38
N GLU A 119 -8.42 19.38 -4.90
CA GLU A 119 -7.02 19.19 -4.50
C GLU A 119 -6.93 18.28 -3.28
N VAL A 120 -7.75 18.52 -2.25
CA VAL A 120 -7.80 17.63 -1.07
C VAL A 120 -8.23 16.21 -1.46
N GLN A 121 -9.21 16.07 -2.36
CA GLN A 121 -9.60 14.77 -2.88
C GLN A 121 -8.45 14.05 -3.56
N LYS A 122 -7.66 14.76 -4.38
CA LYS A 122 -6.50 14.17 -5.06
C LYS A 122 -5.45 13.68 -4.07
N ILE A 123 -5.17 14.46 -3.03
CA ILE A 123 -4.20 14.11 -1.97
C ILE A 123 -4.68 12.89 -1.19
N LEU A 124 -5.94 12.86 -0.72
CA LEU A 124 -6.51 11.72 -0.01
C LEU A 124 -6.54 10.45 -0.88
N ALA A 125 -6.86 10.60 -2.16
CA ALA A 125 -6.83 9.48 -3.11
C ALA A 125 -5.40 8.96 -3.32
N ASN A 126 -4.39 9.83 -3.40
CA ASN A 126 -2.99 9.42 -3.50
C ASN A 126 -2.55 8.62 -2.25
N LEU A 127 -2.91 9.07 -1.04
CA LEU A 127 -2.65 8.34 0.21
C LEU A 127 -3.29 6.94 0.18
N LEU A 128 -4.57 6.87 -0.15
CA LEU A 128 -5.32 5.60 -0.22
C LEU A 128 -4.77 4.66 -1.30
N LYS A 129 -4.31 5.19 -2.44
CA LYS A 129 -3.71 4.39 -3.52
C LYS A 129 -2.45 3.66 -3.06
N GLU A 130 -1.74 4.21 -2.08
CA GLU A 130 -0.56 3.60 -1.46
C GLU A 130 -0.88 2.89 -0.14
N GLY A 131 -2.17 2.71 0.17
CA GLY A 131 -2.63 2.04 1.38
C GLY A 131 -2.34 2.82 2.67
N VAL A 132 -2.13 4.14 2.60
CA VAL A 132 -1.98 5.02 3.76
C VAL A 132 -3.36 5.37 4.31
N SER A 133 -3.54 5.19 5.62
CA SER A 133 -4.78 5.49 6.32
C SER A 133 -5.06 6.99 6.35
N ILE A 134 -6.28 7.38 5.99
CA ILE A 134 -6.77 8.77 6.08
C ILE A 134 -7.63 9.04 7.32
N ARG A 135 -7.59 8.14 8.32
CA ARG A 135 -8.40 8.30 9.55
C ARG A 135 -7.99 9.52 10.35
N ASP A 136 -6.70 9.85 10.36
CA ASP A 136 -6.17 11.04 11.03
C ASP A 136 -6.34 12.28 10.14
N MET A 137 -7.59 12.64 9.89
CA MET A 137 -7.92 13.79 9.04
C MET A 137 -7.43 15.10 9.63
N LEU A 138 -7.31 15.22 10.96
CA LEU A 138 -6.84 16.45 11.58
C LEU A 138 -5.38 16.71 11.21
N THR A 139 -4.48 15.74 11.43
CA THR A 139 -3.07 15.88 11.03
C THR A 139 -2.93 16.11 9.53
N ILE A 140 -3.75 15.46 8.70
CA ILE A 140 -3.76 15.71 7.26
C ILE A 140 -4.09 17.19 6.97
N LEU A 141 -5.19 17.73 7.50
CA LEU A 141 -5.61 19.09 7.20
C LEU A 141 -4.67 20.15 7.79
N GLU A 142 -4.11 19.94 8.98
CA GLU A 142 -3.10 20.83 9.58
C GLU A 142 -1.84 20.89 8.72
N THR A 143 -1.32 19.72 8.30
CA THR A 143 -0.16 19.67 7.41
C THR A 143 -0.45 20.38 6.08
N LEU A 144 -1.65 20.22 5.52
CA LEU A 144 -2.01 20.93 4.30
C LEU A 144 -2.11 22.43 4.51
N ALA A 145 -2.61 22.91 5.66
CA ALA A 145 -2.65 24.33 5.97
C ALA A 145 -1.25 24.96 6.08
N ASP A 146 -0.28 24.23 6.64
CA ASP A 146 1.10 24.69 6.78
C ASP A 146 1.83 24.79 5.44
N TYR A 147 1.62 23.82 4.54
CA TYR A 147 2.38 23.70 3.29
C TYR A 147 1.67 24.23 2.04
N ALA A 148 0.35 24.41 2.04
CA ALA A 148 -0.38 24.97 0.90
C ALA A 148 0.06 26.40 0.50
N PRO A 149 0.48 27.29 1.43
CA PRO A 149 1.06 28.59 1.05
C PRO A 149 2.38 28.49 0.29
N VAL A 150 3.10 27.37 0.42
CA VAL A 150 4.40 27.12 -0.24
C VAL A 150 4.20 26.49 -1.62
N THR A 151 3.26 25.56 -1.74
CA THR A 151 2.97 24.85 -2.99
C THR A 151 1.54 24.35 -3.05
N THR A 152 0.94 24.38 -4.24
CA THR A 152 -0.35 23.75 -4.53
C THR A 152 -0.20 22.42 -5.29
N ASP A 153 1.04 21.98 -5.55
CA ASP A 153 1.28 20.68 -6.17
C ASP A 153 0.82 19.56 -5.22
N THR A 154 -0.29 18.90 -5.61
CA THR A 154 -0.92 17.85 -4.80
C THR A 154 0.01 16.66 -4.57
N ASP A 155 0.95 16.39 -5.47
CA ASP A 155 1.91 15.31 -5.28
C ASP A 155 2.90 15.66 -4.16
N ILE A 156 3.42 16.89 -4.15
CA ILE A 156 4.33 17.37 -3.11
C ILE A 156 3.60 17.46 -1.76
N LEU A 157 2.37 18.00 -1.75
CA LEU A 157 1.54 18.03 -0.55
C LEU A 157 1.24 16.62 -0.01
N THR A 158 1.07 15.63 -0.89
CA THR A 158 0.93 14.23 -0.48
C THR A 158 2.17 13.76 0.29
N GLU A 159 3.37 14.05 -0.19
CA GLU A 159 4.62 13.64 0.48
C GLU A 159 4.78 14.31 1.86
N TYR A 160 4.42 15.59 2.01
CA TYR A 160 4.42 16.26 3.32
C TYR A 160 3.42 15.61 4.29
N VAL A 161 2.21 15.31 3.82
CA VAL A 161 1.20 14.62 4.63
C VAL A 161 1.69 13.22 5.02
N ARG A 162 2.33 12.48 4.12
CA ARG A 162 2.90 11.17 4.44
C ARG A 162 3.96 11.27 5.53
N GLN A 163 4.85 12.27 5.45
CA GLN A 163 5.83 12.52 6.50
C GLN A 163 5.17 12.80 7.85
N ALA A 164 4.12 13.63 7.88
CA ALA A 164 3.37 13.91 9.11
C ALA A 164 2.67 12.66 9.68
N LEU A 165 2.24 11.75 8.81
CA LEU A 165 1.68 10.44 9.15
C LEU A 165 2.75 9.35 9.37
N GLY A 166 4.04 9.71 9.41
CA GLY A 166 5.17 8.78 9.43
C GLY A 166 5.05 7.70 10.50
N ARG A 167 4.66 8.05 11.73
CA ARG A 167 4.43 7.06 12.80
C ARG A 167 3.44 5.95 12.41
N ALA A 168 2.31 6.32 11.79
CA ALA A 168 1.30 5.34 11.37
C ALA A 168 1.78 4.50 10.18
N ILE A 169 2.52 5.11 9.25
CA ILE A 169 3.11 4.43 8.10
C ILE A 169 4.20 3.45 8.57
N SER A 170 5.14 3.90 9.39
CA SER A 170 6.22 3.10 9.97
C SER A 170 5.65 1.90 10.71
N LYS A 171 4.71 2.09 11.64
CA LYS A 171 4.09 0.99 12.40
C LYS A 171 3.41 -0.06 11.52
N LYS A 172 2.90 0.32 10.35
CA LYS A 172 2.23 -0.61 9.42
C LYS A 172 3.22 -1.55 8.74
N TYR A 173 4.41 -1.06 8.37
CA TYR A 173 5.36 -1.78 7.52
C TYR A 173 6.63 -2.25 8.24
N MET A 174 6.88 -1.72 9.44
CA MET A 174 8.03 -2.02 10.28
C MET A 174 7.50 -2.68 11.56
N THR A 175 7.09 -3.93 11.44
CA THR A 175 6.45 -4.68 12.54
C THR A 175 7.46 -5.24 13.53
N ASP A 176 8.71 -5.46 13.08
CA ASP A 176 9.80 -5.99 13.88
C ASP A 176 10.93 -4.98 14.00
N ASP A 177 11.63 -4.99 15.15
CA ASP A 177 12.79 -4.13 15.44
C ASP A 177 13.99 -4.34 14.48
N ASN A 178 13.89 -5.30 13.55
CA ASN A 178 14.96 -5.65 12.62
C ASN A 178 14.43 -5.94 11.20
N GLN A 179 13.39 -5.22 10.78
CA GLN A 179 12.77 -5.38 9.46
C GLN A 179 13.83 -5.28 8.35
N ALA A 180 13.85 -6.30 7.49
CA ALA A 180 14.70 -6.34 6.32
C ALA A 180 14.18 -5.34 5.27
N VAL A 181 15.00 -4.37 4.89
CA VAL A 181 14.65 -3.31 3.93
C VAL A 181 15.60 -3.30 2.74
N LEU A 182 15.07 -2.94 1.58
CA LEU A 182 15.86 -2.67 0.38
C LEU A 182 16.12 -1.17 0.30
N THR A 183 17.31 -0.76 -0.09
CA THR A 183 17.65 0.65 -0.30
C THR A 183 17.98 0.92 -1.75
N LEU A 184 17.95 2.19 -2.16
CA LEU A 184 18.36 2.61 -3.49
C LEU A 184 19.85 2.96 -3.50
N ASP A 185 20.55 2.54 -4.56
CA ASP A 185 21.91 3.01 -4.81
C ASP A 185 21.91 4.54 -5.05
N PRO A 186 22.86 5.32 -4.48
CA PRO A 186 22.92 6.76 -4.68
C PRO A 186 22.98 7.20 -6.16
N ALA A 187 23.62 6.41 -7.03
CA ALA A 187 23.65 6.72 -8.46
C ALA A 187 22.28 6.49 -9.12
N LEU A 188 21.51 5.49 -8.66
CA LEU A 188 20.13 5.30 -9.09
C LEU A 188 19.24 6.46 -8.61
N GLU A 189 19.39 6.91 -7.36
CA GLU A 189 18.65 8.07 -6.86
C GLU A 189 18.93 9.32 -7.70
N GLN A 190 20.21 9.58 -8.00
CA GLN A 190 20.60 10.69 -8.86
C GLN A 190 20.01 10.55 -10.27
N LEU A 191 20.06 9.37 -10.87
CA LEU A 191 19.49 9.12 -12.20
C LEU A 191 17.98 9.39 -12.22
N ILE A 192 17.25 8.95 -11.19
CA ILE A 192 15.81 9.22 -11.07
C ILE A 192 15.59 10.72 -11.02
N MET A 193 16.34 11.44 -10.18
CA MET A 193 16.24 12.90 -10.03
C MET A 193 16.49 13.65 -11.34
N GLU A 194 17.54 13.30 -12.07
CA GLU A 194 17.86 13.90 -13.38
C GLU A 194 16.80 13.59 -14.44
N SER A 195 16.08 12.48 -14.28
CA SER A 195 14.99 12.06 -15.16
C SER A 195 13.65 12.72 -14.82
N VAL A 196 13.52 13.44 -13.70
CA VAL A 196 12.27 14.13 -13.34
C VAL A 196 12.09 15.38 -14.20
N LYS A 197 10.97 15.45 -14.92
CA LYS A 197 10.54 16.64 -15.65
C LYS A 197 9.37 17.30 -14.93
N LYS A 198 9.51 18.59 -14.66
CA LYS A 198 8.45 19.44 -14.10
C LYS A 198 7.64 20.05 -15.22
N THR A 199 6.31 20.02 -15.08
CA THR A 199 5.35 20.67 -15.99
C THR A 199 4.36 21.50 -15.19
N GLU A 200 3.57 22.33 -15.86
CA GLU A 200 2.48 23.09 -15.22
C GLU A 200 1.43 22.18 -14.56
N THR A 201 1.28 20.96 -15.07
CA THR A 201 0.33 19.94 -14.55
C THR A 201 0.94 19.01 -13.51
N GLY A 202 2.18 19.24 -13.08
CA GLY A 202 2.89 18.42 -12.10
C GLY A 202 4.18 17.79 -12.64
N SER A 203 4.77 16.89 -11.85
CA SER A 203 6.07 16.27 -12.15
C SER A 203 5.92 14.82 -12.60
N TYR A 204 6.67 14.42 -13.64
CA TYR A 204 6.70 13.03 -14.12
C TYR A 204 8.12 12.53 -14.37
N LEU A 205 8.28 11.22 -14.36
CA LEU A 205 9.56 10.56 -14.60
C LEU A 205 9.75 10.29 -16.10
N ALA A 206 10.79 10.87 -16.69
CA ALA A 206 11.17 10.72 -18.10
C ALA A 206 12.47 9.91 -18.24
N MET A 207 12.43 8.64 -17.80
CA MET A 207 13.57 7.72 -17.82
C MET A 207 13.55 6.83 -19.08
N ASP A 208 14.74 6.40 -19.54
CA ASP A 208 14.85 5.39 -20.61
C ASP A 208 14.17 4.07 -20.17
N PRO A 209 13.22 3.51 -20.95
CA PRO A 209 12.53 2.28 -20.61
C PRO A 209 13.45 1.09 -20.34
N LYS A 210 14.62 1.01 -21.01
CA LYS A 210 15.59 -0.07 -20.78
C LYS A 210 16.19 0.02 -19.39
N VAL A 211 16.49 1.24 -18.93
CA VAL A 211 17.03 1.45 -17.58
C VAL A 211 15.96 1.16 -16.53
N ALA A 212 14.73 1.66 -16.73
CA ALA A 212 13.61 1.34 -15.85
C ALA A 212 13.35 -0.18 -15.74
N SER A 213 13.43 -0.90 -16.87
CA SER A 213 13.29 -2.37 -16.88
C SER A 213 14.41 -3.05 -16.10
N SER A 214 15.68 -2.63 -16.29
CA SER A 214 16.82 -3.17 -15.55
C SER A 214 16.66 -3.00 -14.04
N VAL A 215 16.22 -1.82 -13.59
CA VAL A 215 15.93 -1.54 -12.18
C VAL A 215 14.82 -2.46 -11.65
N ILE A 216 13.73 -2.63 -12.39
CA ILE A 216 12.60 -3.49 -12.00
C ILE A 216 13.04 -4.96 -11.92
N ASP A 217 13.85 -5.43 -12.86
CA ASP A 217 14.38 -6.81 -12.84
C ASP A 217 15.32 -7.03 -11.65
N ASN A 218 16.18 -6.06 -11.34
CA ASN A 218 17.05 -6.09 -10.16
C ASN A 218 16.23 -6.12 -8.86
N LEU A 219 15.23 -5.27 -8.75
CA LEU A 219 14.31 -5.19 -7.63
C LEU A 219 13.53 -6.49 -7.43
N SER A 220 13.02 -7.08 -8.52
CA SER A 220 12.22 -8.31 -8.47
C SER A 220 13.02 -9.48 -7.89
N LYS A 221 14.30 -9.62 -8.25
CA LYS A 221 15.20 -10.65 -7.67
C LYS A 221 15.37 -10.50 -6.16
N HIS A 222 15.48 -9.26 -5.67
CA HIS A 222 15.58 -8.99 -4.23
C HIS A 222 14.26 -9.28 -3.51
N ILE A 223 13.13 -8.93 -4.13
CA ILE A 223 11.79 -9.22 -3.61
C ILE A 223 11.58 -10.73 -3.49
N GLU A 224 11.87 -11.50 -4.54
CA GLU A 224 11.74 -12.96 -4.52
C GLU A 224 12.56 -13.60 -3.40
N LYS A 225 13.79 -13.11 -3.18
CA LYS A 225 14.64 -13.57 -2.09
C LYS A 225 14.04 -13.28 -0.70
N LEU A 226 13.50 -12.08 -0.49
CA LEU A 226 12.87 -11.71 0.78
C LEU A 226 11.59 -12.50 1.04
N LEU A 227 10.75 -12.67 0.03
CA LEU A 227 9.54 -13.49 0.13
C LEU A 227 9.86 -14.96 0.41
N GLY A 228 10.90 -15.51 -0.22
CA GLY A 228 11.40 -16.86 0.07
C GLY A 228 11.93 -17.05 1.50
N MET A 229 12.20 -15.96 2.21
CA MET A 229 12.57 -15.95 3.64
C MET A 229 11.38 -15.57 4.55
N GLY A 230 10.17 -15.46 4.02
CA GLY A 230 8.98 -15.04 4.78
C GLY A 230 8.97 -13.56 5.19
N SER A 231 9.87 -12.73 4.64
CA SER A 231 9.93 -11.30 4.94
C SER A 231 9.19 -10.47 3.90
N GLN A 232 8.32 -9.57 4.36
CA GLN A 232 7.65 -8.61 3.47
C GLN A 232 8.64 -7.56 2.96
N PRO A 233 8.77 -7.37 1.64
CA PRO A 233 9.72 -6.41 1.09
C PRO A 233 9.23 -4.96 1.27
N VAL A 234 10.11 -4.13 1.81
CA VAL A 234 9.92 -2.67 1.88
C VAL A 234 11.14 -1.99 1.27
N VAL A 235 10.92 -1.01 0.40
CA VAL A 235 11.99 -0.18 -0.16
C VAL A 235 12.05 1.14 0.59
N LEU A 236 13.24 1.52 1.03
CA LEU A 236 13.55 2.85 1.55
C LEU A 236 14.23 3.69 0.47
N ALA A 237 13.73 4.91 0.30
CA ALA A 237 14.26 5.89 -0.64
C ALA A 237 14.41 7.26 0.03
N SER A 238 15.25 8.12 -0.54
CA SER A 238 15.28 9.53 -0.11
C SER A 238 13.94 10.23 -0.37
N PRO A 239 13.56 11.23 0.47
CA PRO A 239 12.26 11.90 0.36
C PRO A 239 11.97 12.48 -1.03
N ILE A 240 13.01 12.93 -1.74
CA ILE A 240 12.87 13.59 -3.05
C ILE A 240 12.62 12.56 -4.16
N VAL A 241 13.05 11.30 -3.97
CA VAL A 241 13.00 10.24 -4.98
C VAL A 241 11.82 9.30 -4.79
N ARG A 242 11.35 9.11 -3.55
CA ARG A 242 10.34 8.11 -3.14
C ARG A 242 9.12 8.05 -4.06
N LEU A 243 8.46 9.18 -4.31
CA LEU A 243 7.29 9.26 -5.18
C LEU A 243 7.57 8.75 -6.59
N TYR A 244 8.68 9.17 -7.18
CA TYR A 244 9.04 8.80 -8.55
C TYR A 244 9.40 7.32 -8.65
N PHE A 245 10.12 6.79 -7.65
CA PHE A 245 10.40 5.37 -7.56
C PHE A 245 9.12 4.53 -7.39
N LYS A 246 8.18 4.96 -6.54
CA LYS A 246 6.87 4.30 -6.41
C LYS A 246 6.11 4.32 -7.73
N ARG A 247 6.08 5.44 -8.45
CA ARG A 247 5.42 5.54 -9.77
C ARG A 247 6.06 4.65 -10.83
N MET A 248 7.38 4.53 -10.83
CA MET A 248 8.11 3.65 -11.75
C MET A 248 7.77 2.19 -11.52
N THR A 249 7.65 1.77 -10.26
CA THR A 249 7.43 0.37 -9.87
C THR A 249 5.96 -0.04 -9.81
N GLN A 250 5.01 0.89 -9.67
CA GLN A 250 3.59 0.58 -9.41
C GLN A 250 2.92 -0.35 -10.42
N ASN A 251 3.32 -0.32 -11.70
CA ASN A 251 2.68 -1.14 -12.74
C ASN A 251 3.15 -2.59 -12.69
N ALA A 252 4.43 -2.81 -12.38
CA ALA A 252 5.02 -4.14 -12.29
C ALA A 252 4.83 -4.75 -10.88
N LEU A 253 4.88 -3.90 -9.86
CA LEU A 253 4.88 -4.27 -8.44
C LEU A 253 3.88 -3.38 -7.68
N PRO A 254 2.56 -3.57 -7.88
CA PRO A 254 1.52 -2.71 -7.31
C PRO A 254 1.55 -2.71 -5.77
N ASP A 255 1.81 -3.87 -5.18
CA ASP A 255 1.73 -4.10 -3.73
C ASP A 255 3.06 -3.78 -2.99
N LEU A 256 4.09 -3.33 -3.73
CA LEU A 256 5.37 -2.94 -3.14
C LEU A 256 5.22 -1.68 -2.26
N ALA A 257 5.64 -1.79 -1.01
CA ALA A 257 5.76 -0.64 -0.12
C ALA A 257 7.07 0.13 -0.42
N VAL A 258 6.95 1.43 -0.70
CA VAL A 258 8.07 2.34 -0.88
C VAL A 258 7.93 3.48 0.12
N LEU A 259 8.83 3.53 1.09
CA LEU A 259 8.81 4.51 2.17
C LEU A 259 9.98 5.50 2.05
N SER A 260 9.75 6.70 2.55
CA SER A 260 10.80 7.68 2.72
C SER A 260 11.51 7.48 4.06
N TYR A 261 12.81 7.79 4.15
CA TYR A 261 13.50 7.83 5.45
C TYR A 261 12.82 8.78 6.45
N ASN A 262 12.13 9.83 5.98
CA ASN A 262 11.39 10.77 6.84
C ASN A 262 10.07 10.19 7.36
N GLU A 263 9.63 9.02 6.89
CA GLU A 263 8.42 8.35 7.35
C GLU A 263 8.71 7.35 8.47
N LEU A 264 9.98 7.10 8.79
CA LEU A 264 10.38 6.15 9.82
C LEU A 264 10.42 6.79 11.20
N GLU A 265 10.08 6.03 12.24
CA GLU A 265 10.30 6.50 13.61
C GLU A 265 11.81 6.66 13.88
N PRO A 266 12.27 7.75 14.53
CA PRO A 266 13.69 8.06 14.67
C PRO A 266 14.54 6.97 15.37
N ASN A 267 13.92 6.12 16.20
CA ASN A 267 14.59 5.08 16.97
C ASN A 267 14.47 3.69 16.33
N LEU A 268 13.89 3.59 15.14
CA LEU A 268 13.71 2.31 14.47
C LEU A 268 15.05 1.86 13.89
N GLU A 269 15.51 0.67 14.31
CA GLU A 269 16.63 0.01 13.65
C GLU A 269 16.12 -0.71 12.39
N VAL A 270 16.81 -0.51 11.26
CA VAL A 270 16.47 -1.15 9.98
C VAL A 270 17.65 -1.95 9.48
N LYS A 271 17.39 -3.14 8.95
CA LYS A 271 18.44 -4.03 8.43
C LYS A 271 18.49 -3.96 6.90
N PRO A 272 19.56 -3.45 6.30
CA PRO A 272 19.69 -3.46 4.85
C PRO A 272 19.82 -4.90 4.35
N ALA A 273 18.89 -5.31 3.50
CA ALA A 273 18.84 -6.64 2.89
C ALA A 273 19.36 -6.67 1.45
N GLY A 274 19.44 -5.51 0.81
CA GLY A 274 19.93 -5.33 -0.55
C GLY A 274 19.91 -3.87 -0.98
N VAL A 275 20.68 -3.58 -2.03
CA VAL A 275 20.75 -2.26 -2.66
C VAL A 275 20.33 -2.41 -4.11
N ILE A 276 19.35 -1.61 -4.53
CA ILE A 276 18.81 -1.63 -5.88
C ILE A 276 19.63 -0.70 -6.76
N SER A 277 20.14 -1.22 -7.87
CA SER A 277 20.94 -0.48 -8.85
C SER A 277 20.22 -0.39 -10.20
N ALA A 278 20.70 0.54 -11.04
CA ALA A 278 20.36 0.60 -12.47
C ALA A 278 20.94 -0.58 -13.26
#